data_AF-A0A8T4VN29-F1
#
_entry.id   AF-A0A8T4VN29-F1
#
_cell.length_a   1.000
_cell.length_b   1.000
_cell.length_c   1.000
_cell.angle_alpha   90.00
_cell.angle_beta   90.00
_cell.angle_gamma   90.00
#
_symmetry.space_group_name_H-M   'P 1'
#
loop_
_entity.id
_entity.type
_entity.pdbx_description
1 polymer ?
#
loop_
_entity_poly.entity_id
_entity_poly.type
_entity_poly.pdbx_seq_one_letter_code
_entity_poly.pdbx_strand_id
1 'polypeptide(L)'
;MKKNPIREYVDKGLQHGYSFEHLQRELRKAGHSDSEIVLALGDTKSKNNHFDKMLVGATFVLIVLLMFFLSAISDQSLFNIFLGFLPTVLSITIAVIVLEMYRESSAYIWIVPLVFIAIFYFWSQETLLAMALDIPQITVMNVIVSYIFIMIIQFIAPPKLHQVVYVPVIKEVPKIVVKEVPREVIKEVIKEVPVMPELREVVQALEDKCKAINHVIGRVYKQKNGGIKIMREKIRIPREWYNTFTQIKEGAFPEKEESLRPIIVKVVNRLNLLRQTEKDVFGHDYTKLKKLNRLPSGNSKIIEVLKNNDDDPIEVYVASAIEVCEKVLRGK
;
A
#
# COMPACT_ATOMS: atom_id res chain seq x y z
N MET A 1 21.25 23.13 19.48
CA MET A 1 21.06 22.40 18.21
C MET A 1 20.41 23.35 17.20
N LYS A 2 21.09 23.67 16.08
CA LYS A 2 20.51 24.54 15.03
C LYS A 2 19.32 23.82 14.40
N LYS A 3 18.13 24.41 14.45
CA LYS A 3 16.93 23.88 13.78
C LYS A 3 17.17 23.87 12.27
N ASN A 4 16.98 22.71 11.64
CA ASN A 4 17.07 22.60 10.19
C ASN A 4 15.85 23.31 9.56
N PRO A 5 16.03 24.39 8.77
CA PRO A 5 14.92 25.18 8.24
C PRO A 5 14.02 24.40 7.27
N ILE A 6 14.59 23.41 6.55
CA ILE A 6 13.83 22.52 5.65
C ILE A 6 12.84 21.68 6.45
N ARG A 7 13.29 21.17 7.61
CA ARG A 7 12.46 20.36 8.49
C ARG A 7 11.30 21.18 9.08
N GLU A 8 11.56 22.41 9.49
CA GLU A 8 10.51 23.29 10.02
C GLU A 8 9.47 23.64 8.96
N TYR A 9 9.89 23.81 7.71
CA TYR A 9 9.00 24.00 6.57
C TYR A 9 8.15 22.76 6.28
N VAL A 10 8.74 21.56 6.29
CA VAL A 10 8.01 20.29 6.13
C VAL A 10 7.00 20.07 7.26
N ASP A 11 7.42 20.26 8.52
CA ASP A 11 6.57 20.05 9.69
C ASP A 11 5.39 21.05 9.70
N LYS A 12 5.63 22.33 9.39
CA LYS A 12 4.55 23.33 9.22
C LYS A 12 3.65 22.99 8.04
N GLY A 13 4.23 22.56 6.92
CA GLY A 13 3.48 22.17 5.74
C GLY A 13 2.51 21.01 6.01
N LEU A 14 2.97 20.01 6.75
CA LEU A 14 2.13 18.88 7.16
C LEU A 14 1.03 19.30 8.14
N GLN A 15 1.32 20.22 9.07
CA GLN A 15 0.32 20.78 9.99
C GLN A 15 -0.77 21.57 9.24
N HIS A 16 -0.44 22.20 8.11
CA HIS A 16 -1.40 22.90 7.25
C HIS A 16 -2.10 21.97 6.23
N GLY A 17 -1.89 20.65 6.33
CA GLY A 17 -2.57 19.65 5.49
C GLY A 17 -1.97 19.45 4.09
N TYR A 18 -0.77 20.00 3.81
CA TYR A 18 -0.10 19.77 2.55
C TYR A 18 0.42 18.33 2.45
N SER A 19 0.25 17.69 1.29
CA SER A 19 0.77 16.34 1.07
C SER A 19 2.30 16.34 1.01
N PHE A 20 2.93 15.22 1.40
CA PHE A 20 4.38 15.06 1.28
C PHE A 20 4.88 15.29 -0.16
N GLU A 21 4.10 14.91 -1.18
CA GLU A 21 4.44 15.17 -2.58
C GLU A 21 4.40 16.65 -2.94
N HIS A 22 3.46 17.40 -2.35
CA HIS A 22 3.38 18.85 -2.52
C HIS A 22 4.61 19.52 -1.89
N LEU A 23 4.96 19.14 -0.66
CA LEU A 23 6.13 19.68 0.05
C LEU A 23 7.44 19.28 -0.63
N GLN A 24 7.55 18.05 -1.12
CA GLN A 24 8.70 17.61 -1.91
C GLN A 24 8.85 18.41 -3.20
N ARG A 25 7.73 18.74 -3.87
CA ARG A 25 7.73 19.54 -5.10
C ARG A 25 8.13 20.99 -4.84
N GLU A 26 7.62 21.60 -3.77
CA GLU A 26 7.98 22.96 -3.35
C GLU A 26 9.46 23.05 -2.97
N LEU A 27 9.97 22.08 -2.19
CA LEU A 27 11.39 22.04 -1.81
C LEU A 27 12.32 21.84 -3.01
N ARG A 28 11.92 21.02 -3.99
CA ARG A 28 12.66 20.89 -5.26
C ARG A 28 12.66 22.17 -6.08
N LYS A 29 11.52 22.89 -6.13
CA LYS A 29 11.45 24.20 -6.81
C LYS A 29 12.31 25.26 -6.11
N ALA A 30 12.46 25.16 -4.79
CA ALA A 30 13.33 26.03 -4.00
C ALA A 30 14.83 25.70 -4.13
N GLY A 31 15.19 24.67 -4.91
CA GLY A 31 16.58 24.30 -5.20
C GLY A 31 17.24 23.39 -4.16
N HIS A 32 16.48 22.77 -3.26
CA HIS A 32 17.02 21.81 -2.30
C HIS A 32 17.37 20.48 -2.97
N SER A 33 18.45 19.86 -2.51
CA SER A 33 18.90 18.57 -3.04
C SER A 33 17.99 17.43 -2.57
N ASP A 34 17.87 16.39 -3.40
CA ASP A 34 17.01 15.24 -3.08
C ASP A 34 17.44 14.51 -1.79
N SER A 35 18.74 14.52 -1.46
CA SER A 35 19.25 13.97 -0.21
C SER A 35 18.76 14.74 1.01
N GLU A 36 18.76 16.07 0.98
CA GLU A 36 18.26 16.92 2.06
C GLU A 36 16.74 16.76 2.26
N ILE A 37 16.00 16.64 1.15
CA ILE A 37 14.56 16.44 1.16
C ILE A 37 14.21 15.06 1.72
N VAL A 38 14.91 14.01 1.30
CA VAL A 38 14.69 12.65 1.80
C VAL A 38 15.05 12.54 3.29
N LEU A 39 16.12 13.21 3.74
CA LEU A 39 16.50 13.22 5.15
C LEU A 39 15.44 13.93 6.01
N ALA A 40 14.96 15.09 5.55
CA ALA A 40 13.91 15.84 6.25
C ALA A 40 12.57 15.09 6.27
N LEU A 41 12.12 14.54 5.14
CA LEU A 41 10.86 13.80 5.06
C LEU A 41 10.94 12.42 5.75
N GLY A 42 12.10 11.76 5.68
CA GLY A 42 12.36 10.46 6.32
C GLY A 42 12.34 10.56 7.84
N ASP A 43 12.99 11.58 8.41
CA ASP A 43 12.95 11.86 9.84
C ASP A 43 11.54 12.20 10.31
N THR A 44 10.77 12.99 9.55
CA THR A 44 9.39 13.34 9.91
C THR A 44 8.44 12.13 9.81
N LYS A 45 8.63 11.24 8.82
CA LYS A 45 7.87 9.98 8.70
C LYS A 45 8.20 8.99 9.83
N SER A 46 9.48 8.87 10.20
CA SER A 46 9.95 8.04 11.31
C SER A 46 9.39 8.54 12.65
N LYS A 47 9.46 9.85 12.90
CA LYS A 47 8.92 10.50 14.11
C LYS A 47 7.40 10.30 14.25
N ASN A 48 6.65 10.43 13.15
CA ASN A 48 5.21 10.19 13.15
C ASN A 48 4.86 8.72 13.43
N ASN A 49 5.57 7.76 12.84
CA ASN A 49 5.34 6.33 13.12
C ASN A 49 5.66 5.96 14.58
N HIS A 50 6.67 6.58 15.20
CA HIS A 50 6.99 6.36 16.62
C HIS A 50 5.90 6.96 17.53
N PHE A 51 5.38 8.14 17.20
CA PHE A 51 4.29 8.78 17.93
C PHE A 51 3.00 7.94 17.87
N ASP A 52 2.66 7.43 16.67
CA ASP A 52 1.49 6.57 16.45
C ASP A 52 1.56 5.29 17.34
N LYS A 53 2.73 4.63 17.39
CA LYS A 53 2.93 3.42 18.22
C LYS A 53 2.91 3.71 19.73
N MET A 54 3.52 4.82 20.16
CA MET A 54 3.51 5.24 21.56
C MET A 54 2.09 5.55 22.03
N LEU A 55 1.27 6.19 21.19
CA LEU A 55 -0.12 6.52 21.49
C LEU A 55 -0.99 5.27 21.66
N VAL A 56 -0.84 4.28 20.78
CA VAL A 56 -1.53 2.99 20.90
C VAL A 56 -1.15 2.32 22.23
N GLY A 57 0.14 2.29 22.56
CA GLY A 57 0.61 1.77 23.85
C GLY A 57 0.01 2.53 25.04
N ALA A 58 -0.01 3.86 25.01
CA ALA A 58 -0.60 4.70 26.05
C ALA A 58 -2.11 4.46 26.22
N THR A 59 -2.82 4.21 25.11
CA THR A 59 -4.26 3.89 25.12
C THR A 59 -4.52 2.58 25.86
N PHE A 60 -3.74 1.53 25.58
CA PHE A 60 -3.84 0.26 26.31
C PHE A 60 -3.51 0.41 27.80
N VAL A 61 -2.46 1.16 28.14
CA VAL A 61 -2.11 1.44 29.53
C VAL A 61 -3.24 2.17 30.24
N LEU A 62 -3.87 3.16 29.60
CA LEU A 62 -4.99 3.91 30.18
C LEU A 62 -6.20 3.00 30.45
N ILE A 63 -6.52 2.07 29.55
CA ILE A 63 -7.59 1.09 29.75
C ILE A 63 -7.28 0.18 30.94
N VAL A 64 -6.04 -0.31 31.05
CA VAL A 64 -5.62 -1.15 32.18
C VAL A 64 -5.74 -0.37 33.49
N LEU A 65 -5.25 0.87 33.54
CA LEU A 65 -5.40 1.74 34.72
C LEU A 65 -6.87 2.00 35.07
N LEU A 66 -7.73 2.21 34.06
CA LEU A 66 -9.16 2.36 34.25
C LEU A 66 -9.78 1.09 34.85
N MET A 67 -9.38 -0.10 34.41
CA MET A 67 -9.86 -1.36 34.99
C MET A 67 -9.43 -1.53 36.44
N PHE A 68 -8.18 -1.19 36.78
CA PHE A 68 -7.70 -1.21 38.18
C PHE A 68 -8.48 -0.22 39.04
N PHE A 69 -8.72 0.99 38.52
CA PHE A 69 -9.51 2.01 39.21
C PHE A 69 -10.96 1.56 39.44
N LEU A 70 -11.61 0.97 38.43
CA LEU A 70 -12.96 0.44 38.55
C LEU A 70 -13.03 -0.74 39.52
N SER A 71 -12.05 -1.64 39.49
CA SER A 71 -11.94 -2.74 40.45
C SER A 71 -11.82 -2.23 41.90
N ALA A 72 -11.03 -1.17 42.11
CA ALA A 72 -10.85 -0.57 43.44
C ALA A 72 -12.11 0.16 43.97
N ILE A 73 -12.94 0.72 43.08
CA ILE A 73 -14.18 1.44 43.47
C ILE A 73 -15.36 0.49 43.65
N SER A 74 -15.43 -0.58 42.85
CA SER A 74 -16.57 -1.49 42.86
C SER A 74 -16.41 -2.66 43.82
N ASP A 75 -15.26 -2.77 44.52
CA ASP A 75 -14.86 -3.92 45.33
C ASP A 75 -15.00 -5.27 44.58
N GLN A 76 -14.89 -5.23 43.25
CA GLN A 76 -14.98 -6.41 42.41
C GLN A 76 -13.60 -6.92 42.03
N SER A 77 -13.50 -8.24 41.84
CA SER A 77 -12.28 -8.85 41.32
C SER A 77 -11.92 -8.25 39.96
N LEU A 78 -10.62 -8.04 39.74
CA LEU A 78 -10.10 -7.52 38.47
C LEU A 78 -10.50 -8.41 37.29
N PHE A 79 -10.66 -9.72 37.52
CA PHE A 79 -11.13 -10.67 36.52
C PHE A 79 -12.56 -10.37 36.07
N ASN A 80 -13.48 -10.11 37.00
CA ASN A 80 -14.87 -9.77 36.65
C ASN A 80 -14.92 -8.44 35.88
N ILE A 81 -14.20 -7.42 36.33
CA ILE A 81 -14.12 -6.13 35.64
C ILE A 81 -13.53 -6.28 34.23
N PHE A 82 -12.48 -7.08 34.07
CA PHE A 82 -11.90 -7.38 32.76
C PHE A 82 -12.92 -8.05 31.83
N LEU A 83 -13.65 -9.06 32.31
CA LEU A 83 -14.71 -9.71 31.53
C LEU A 83 -15.84 -8.73 31.18
N GLY A 84 -16.21 -7.86 32.11
CA GLY A 84 -17.20 -6.81 31.88
C GLY A 84 -16.79 -5.80 30.82
N PHE A 85 -15.50 -5.50 30.70
CA PHE A 85 -14.94 -4.57 29.71
C PHE A 85 -14.35 -5.23 28.46
N LEU A 86 -14.52 -6.55 28.31
CA LEU A 86 -14.07 -7.29 27.14
C LEU A 86 -14.54 -6.69 25.80
N PRO A 87 -15.81 -6.22 25.66
CA PRO A 87 -16.27 -5.55 24.45
C PRO A 87 -15.44 -4.31 24.09
N THR A 88 -15.10 -3.50 25.08
CA THR A 88 -14.28 -2.29 24.89
C THR A 88 -12.88 -2.66 24.42
N VAL A 89 -12.24 -3.64 25.06
CA VAL A 89 -10.89 -4.12 24.69
C VAL A 89 -10.87 -4.62 23.26
N LEU A 90 -11.83 -5.48 22.88
CA LEU A 90 -11.94 -6.01 21.52
C LEU A 90 -12.20 -4.90 20.51
N SER A 91 -13.10 -3.98 20.81
CA SER A 91 -13.45 -2.86 19.92
C SER A 91 -12.24 -1.96 19.62
N ILE A 92 -11.50 -1.61 20.66
CA ILE A 92 -10.29 -0.76 20.54
C ILE A 92 -9.19 -1.52 19.80
N THR A 93 -9.01 -2.81 20.09
CA THR A 93 -8.01 -3.64 19.40
C THR A 93 -8.30 -3.73 17.90
N ILE A 94 -9.57 -3.98 17.51
CA ILE A 94 -9.97 -3.98 16.10
C ILE A 94 -9.83 -2.59 15.48
N ALA A 95 -10.22 -1.52 16.19
CA ALA A 95 -10.04 -0.16 15.69
C ALA A 95 -8.58 0.15 15.37
N VAL A 96 -7.65 -0.25 16.25
CA VAL A 96 -6.20 -0.11 16.03
C VAL A 96 -5.74 -0.94 14.83
N ILE A 97 -6.12 -2.22 14.73
CA ILE A 97 -5.74 -3.09 13.61
C ILE A 97 -6.26 -2.53 12.28
N VAL A 98 -7.52 -2.08 12.24
CA VAL A 98 -8.12 -1.52 11.03
C VAL A 98 -7.43 -0.22 10.63
N LEU A 99 -7.07 0.64 11.58
CA LEU A 99 -6.31 1.86 11.30
C LEU A 99 -4.89 1.56 10.80
N GLU A 100 -4.24 0.52 11.33
CA GLU A 100 -2.91 0.11 10.87
C GLU A 100 -2.94 -0.52 9.47
N MET A 101 -3.93 -1.38 9.18
CA MET A 101 -4.03 -2.09 7.91
C MET A 101 -4.63 -1.25 6.78
N TYR A 102 -5.69 -0.49 7.06
CA TYR A 102 -6.48 0.17 6.01
C TYR A 102 -6.27 1.69 5.96
N ARG A 103 -5.68 2.33 6.99
CA ARG A 103 -5.36 3.77 7.10
C ARG A 103 -6.44 4.79 6.70
N GLU A 104 -7.64 4.33 6.33
CA GLU A 104 -8.83 5.09 6.03
C GLU A 104 -9.75 5.16 7.26
N SER A 105 -10.53 6.25 7.40
CA SER A 105 -11.66 6.29 8.35
C SER A 105 -12.74 5.36 7.82
N SER A 106 -12.58 4.07 8.08
CA SER A 106 -13.58 3.11 7.67
C SER A 106 -14.80 3.30 8.59
N ALA A 107 -15.95 3.60 8.00
CA ALA A 107 -17.21 3.77 8.72
C ALA A 107 -17.53 2.56 9.63
N TYR A 108 -16.98 1.39 9.29
CA TYR A 108 -17.09 0.16 10.07
C TYR A 108 -16.52 0.26 11.48
N ILE A 109 -15.48 1.07 11.74
CA ILE A 109 -14.89 1.24 13.09
C ILE A 109 -15.95 1.75 14.09
N TRP A 110 -16.89 2.56 13.63
CA TRP A 110 -17.96 3.11 14.47
C TRP A 110 -19.04 2.09 14.82
N ILE A 111 -19.20 1.04 14.01
CA ILE A 111 -20.24 0.01 14.22
C ILE A 111 -19.71 -1.13 15.11
N VAL A 112 -18.41 -1.42 15.06
CA VAL A 112 -17.78 -2.53 15.81
C VAL A 112 -18.11 -2.53 17.30
N PRO A 113 -18.05 -1.40 18.04
CA PRO A 113 -18.42 -1.37 19.46
C PRO A 113 -19.83 -1.84 19.73
N LEU A 114 -20.81 -1.42 18.92
CA LEU A 114 -22.20 -1.78 19.12
C LEU A 114 -22.41 -3.29 18.96
N VAL A 115 -21.72 -3.90 17.99
CA VAL A 115 -21.80 -5.35 17.77
C VAL A 115 -21.27 -6.11 18.99
N PHE A 116 -20.08 -5.77 19.48
CA PHE A 116 -19.52 -6.46 20.64
C PHE A 116 -20.30 -6.22 21.92
N ILE A 117 -20.81 -5.00 22.12
CA ILE A 117 -21.62 -4.65 23.28
C ILE A 117 -22.96 -5.40 23.25
N ALA A 118 -23.60 -5.51 22.08
CA ALA A 118 -24.83 -6.28 21.94
C ALA A 118 -24.59 -7.77 22.25
N ILE A 119 -23.52 -8.36 21.70
CA ILE A 119 -23.14 -9.76 21.99
C ILE A 119 -22.91 -9.95 23.49
N PHE A 120 -22.16 -9.05 24.12
CA PHE A 120 -21.89 -9.12 25.55
C PHE A 120 -23.14 -8.94 26.40
N TYR A 121 -24.04 -8.02 26.06
CA TYR A 121 -25.26 -7.80 26.81
C TYR A 121 -26.10 -9.07 26.86
N PHE A 122 -26.36 -9.72 25.71
CA PHE A 122 -27.13 -10.97 25.70
C PHE A 122 -26.39 -12.13 26.37
N TRP A 123 -25.08 -12.25 26.14
CA TRP A 123 -24.29 -13.34 26.74
C TRP A 123 -24.19 -13.21 28.26
N SER A 124 -24.04 -11.99 28.79
CA SER A 124 -23.83 -11.77 30.22
C SER A 124 -25.07 -12.06 31.08
N GLN A 125 -26.28 -11.91 30.54
CA GLN A 125 -27.53 -12.24 31.26
C GLN A 125 -27.59 -13.71 31.72
N GLU A 126 -27.01 -14.62 30.92
CA GLU A 126 -27.08 -16.07 31.16
C GLU A 126 -25.88 -16.60 31.96
N THR A 127 -25.03 -15.71 32.49
CA THR A 127 -23.78 -16.08 33.16
C THR A 127 -23.77 -15.64 34.62
N LEU A 128 -22.89 -16.26 35.43
CA LEU A 128 -22.64 -15.84 36.81
C LEU A 128 -22.12 -14.39 36.92
N LEU A 129 -21.70 -13.79 35.79
CA LEU A 129 -21.26 -12.40 35.73
C LEU A 129 -22.39 -11.43 36.10
N ALA A 130 -23.66 -11.77 35.79
CA ALA A 130 -24.82 -10.95 36.15
C ALA A 130 -25.05 -10.87 37.67
N MET A 131 -24.50 -11.80 38.46
CA MET A 131 -24.54 -11.75 39.92
C MET A 131 -23.41 -10.93 40.52
N ALA A 132 -22.32 -10.72 39.77
CA ALA A 132 -21.13 -10.02 40.22
C ALA A 132 -21.07 -8.55 39.76
N LEU A 133 -21.72 -8.22 38.65
CA LEU A 133 -21.65 -6.89 38.04
C LEU A 133 -23.04 -6.38 37.69
N ASP A 134 -23.23 -5.06 37.83
CA ASP A 134 -24.37 -4.35 37.25
C ASP A 134 -24.22 -4.32 35.72
N ILE A 135 -24.78 -5.33 35.05
CA ILE A 135 -24.70 -5.49 33.59
C ILE A 135 -25.24 -4.27 32.83
N PRO A 136 -26.42 -3.70 33.18
CA PRO A 136 -26.88 -2.45 32.59
C PRO A 136 -25.84 -1.31 32.68
N GLN A 137 -25.29 -1.06 33.86
CA GLN A 137 -24.32 0.02 34.05
C GLN A 137 -23.02 -0.23 33.28
N ILE A 138 -22.49 -1.46 33.32
CA ILE A 138 -21.29 -1.86 32.59
C ILE A 138 -21.51 -1.76 31.07
N THR A 139 -22.71 -2.09 30.58
CA THR A 139 -23.06 -1.97 29.15
C THR A 139 -23.01 -0.50 28.71
N VAL A 140 -23.60 0.41 29.49
CA VAL A 140 -23.53 1.85 29.20
C VAL A 140 -22.08 2.36 29.25
N MET A 141 -21.29 1.91 30.23
CA MET A 141 -19.89 2.30 30.30
C MET A 141 -19.08 1.79 29.11
N ASN A 142 -19.31 0.55 28.65
CA ASN A 142 -18.65 0.05 27.45
C ASN A 142 -18.98 0.90 26.22
N VAL A 143 -20.22 1.38 26.06
CA VAL A 143 -20.59 2.29 24.97
C VAL A 143 -19.77 3.57 25.06
N ILE A 144 -19.85 4.26 26.20
CA ILE A 144 -19.21 5.56 26.40
C ILE A 144 -17.69 5.44 26.21
N VAL A 145 -17.07 4.49 26.91
CA VAL A 145 -15.61 4.31 26.90
C VAL A 145 -15.13 3.90 25.50
N SER A 146 -15.78 2.94 24.84
CA SER A 146 -15.38 2.52 23.48
C SER A 146 -15.39 3.68 22.49
N TYR A 147 -16.46 4.49 22.48
CA TYR A 147 -16.56 5.61 21.56
C TYR A 147 -15.60 6.75 21.89
N ILE A 148 -15.37 7.05 23.17
CA ILE A 148 -14.34 8.04 23.58
C ILE A 148 -12.97 7.60 23.06
N PHE A 149 -12.59 6.34 23.28
CA PHE A 149 -11.29 5.85 22.82
C PHE A 149 -11.18 5.81 21.29
N ILE A 150 -12.21 5.37 20.58
CA ILE A 150 -12.23 5.41 19.11
C ILE A 150 -12.09 6.85 18.61
N MET A 151 -12.77 7.80 19.25
CA MET A 151 -12.66 9.21 18.91
C MET A 151 -11.25 9.75 19.18
N ILE A 152 -10.66 9.46 20.33
CA ILE A 152 -9.27 9.84 20.66
C ILE A 152 -8.30 9.29 19.62
N ILE A 153 -8.44 8.00 19.27
CA ILE A 153 -7.57 7.35 18.29
C ILE A 153 -7.75 8.01 16.91
N GLN A 154 -8.98 8.26 16.44
CA GLN A 154 -9.21 8.91 15.15
C GLN A 154 -8.82 10.38 15.12
N PHE A 155 -8.94 11.11 16.23
CA PHE A 155 -8.61 12.54 16.28
C PHE A 155 -7.10 12.77 16.33
N ILE A 156 -6.36 11.91 17.03
CA ILE A 156 -4.91 12.02 17.19
C ILE A 156 -4.16 11.34 16.05
N ALA A 157 -4.70 10.24 15.50
CA ALA A 157 -4.21 9.60 14.28
C ALA A 157 -5.24 9.77 13.15
N PRO A 158 -5.47 11.01 12.66
CA PRO A 158 -6.42 11.23 11.58
C PRO A 158 -6.03 10.38 10.37
N PRO A 159 -7.02 9.82 9.64
CA PRO A 159 -6.76 9.05 8.45
C PRO A 159 -5.99 9.94 7.48
N LYS A 160 -4.72 9.61 7.28
CA LYS A 160 -3.88 10.33 6.33
C LYS A 160 -4.47 10.04 4.96
N LEU A 161 -5.06 11.06 4.34
CA LEU A 161 -5.63 10.98 2.99
C LEU A 161 -4.62 10.30 2.07
N HIS A 162 -4.97 9.11 1.58
CA HIS A 162 -4.28 8.30 0.59
C HIS A 162 -2.77 8.55 0.46
N GLN A 163 -1.97 7.71 1.13
CA GLN A 163 -0.62 7.43 0.67
C GLN A 163 -0.44 5.92 0.58
N VAL A 164 -0.40 5.42 -0.64
CA VAL A 164 0.06 4.07 -0.98
C VAL A 164 1.48 3.95 -0.42
N VAL A 165 1.62 3.31 0.74
CA VAL A 165 2.92 2.99 1.30
C VAL A 165 3.47 1.82 0.51
N TYR A 166 4.29 2.10 -0.50
CA TYR A 166 5.23 1.11 -1.01
C TYR A 166 6.28 0.91 0.08
N VAL A 167 6.19 -0.19 0.84
CA VAL A 167 7.32 -0.71 1.58
C VAL A 167 8.17 -1.46 0.56
N PRO A 168 9.38 -1.02 0.22
CA PRO A 168 10.29 -1.87 -0.53
C PRO A 168 10.62 -3.06 0.37
N VAL A 169 10.04 -4.22 0.09
CA VAL A 169 10.55 -5.49 0.60
C VAL A 169 11.90 -5.69 -0.08
N ILE A 170 12.97 -5.23 0.57
CA ILE A 170 14.31 -5.71 0.26
C ILE A 170 14.33 -7.14 0.79
N LYS A 171 13.93 -8.11 -0.03
CA LYS A 171 14.32 -9.50 0.20
C LYS A 171 15.84 -9.49 0.10
N GLU A 172 16.50 -9.69 1.23
CA GLU A 172 17.92 -10.03 1.24
C GLU A 172 18.11 -11.21 0.28
N VAL A 173 18.85 -10.97 -0.80
CA VAL A 173 19.23 -12.01 -1.74
C VAL A 173 20.12 -12.97 -0.96
N PRO A 174 19.79 -14.26 -0.83
CA PRO A 174 20.68 -15.21 -0.19
C PRO A 174 22.00 -15.21 -0.96
N LYS A 175 23.11 -14.99 -0.26
CA LYS A 175 24.47 -15.14 -0.79
C LYS A 175 24.60 -16.55 -1.38
N ILE A 176 24.58 -16.66 -2.71
CA ILE A 176 24.99 -17.87 -3.40
C ILE A 176 26.51 -17.94 -3.23
N VAL A 177 26.96 -18.87 -2.39
CA VAL A 177 28.37 -19.26 -2.31
C VAL A 177 28.70 -19.95 -3.63
N VAL A 178 29.40 -19.23 -4.52
CA VAL A 178 29.92 -19.77 -5.77
C VAL A 178 31.02 -20.76 -5.40
N LYS A 179 30.77 -22.04 -5.68
CA LYS A 179 31.77 -23.10 -5.64
C LYS A 179 32.69 -22.89 -6.84
N GLU A 180 33.96 -22.61 -6.61
CA GLU A 180 34.96 -22.47 -7.66
C GLU A 180 35.06 -23.76 -8.48
N VAL A 181 34.89 -23.64 -9.80
CA VAL A 181 35.16 -24.71 -10.76
C VAL A 181 36.47 -24.36 -11.48
N PRO A 182 37.40 -25.32 -11.68
CA PRO A 182 38.76 -25.03 -12.13
C PRO A 182 38.81 -24.45 -13.55
N ARG A 183 39.69 -23.46 -13.72
CA ARG A 183 40.15 -22.93 -15.01
C ARG A 183 40.83 -24.04 -15.80
N GLU A 184 40.39 -24.26 -17.04
CA GLU A 184 41.30 -24.55 -18.15
C GLU A 184 40.63 -24.31 -19.52
N VAL A 185 41.33 -23.50 -20.33
CA VAL A 185 41.38 -23.43 -21.80
C VAL A 185 40.06 -23.23 -22.57
N ILE A 186 39.73 -21.97 -22.90
CA ILE A 186 39.37 -21.59 -24.28
C ILE A 186 40.04 -20.24 -24.60
N LYS A 187 40.90 -20.27 -25.62
CA LYS A 187 41.55 -19.12 -26.25
C LYS A 187 40.51 -18.20 -26.90
N GLU A 188 40.77 -16.91 -26.80
CA GLU A 188 40.32 -15.83 -27.69
C GLU A 188 38.94 -16.00 -28.35
N VAL A 189 37.93 -15.42 -27.70
CA VAL A 189 36.96 -14.61 -28.42
C VAL A 189 36.85 -13.30 -27.64
N ILE A 190 37.51 -12.25 -28.15
CA ILE A 190 37.10 -10.89 -27.84
C ILE A 190 35.67 -10.76 -28.36
N LYS A 191 34.70 -11.01 -27.49
CA LYS A 191 33.33 -10.52 -27.68
C LYS A 191 33.20 -9.34 -26.75
N GLU A 192 33.42 -8.19 -27.37
CA GLU A 192 32.83 -6.89 -27.07
C GLU A 192 31.82 -6.98 -25.92
N VAL A 193 32.13 -6.29 -24.81
CA VAL A 193 31.12 -5.85 -23.86
C VAL A 193 29.94 -5.35 -24.69
N PRO A 194 28.72 -5.89 -24.53
CA PRO A 194 27.60 -5.43 -25.34
C PRO A 194 27.44 -3.94 -25.04
N VAL A 195 27.79 -3.12 -26.03
CA VAL A 195 27.37 -1.74 -26.11
C VAL A 195 25.87 -1.80 -25.82
N MET A 196 25.43 -1.21 -24.70
CA MET A 196 24.01 -1.15 -24.41
C MET A 196 23.36 -0.61 -25.69
N PRO A 197 22.36 -1.29 -26.28
CA PRO A 197 21.59 -0.72 -27.38
C PRO A 197 21.23 0.70 -26.95
N GLU A 198 21.47 1.69 -27.82
CA GLU A 198 21.35 3.11 -27.46
C GLU A 198 20.08 3.27 -26.62
N LEU A 199 20.15 3.89 -25.43
CA LEU A 199 19.03 4.00 -24.48
C LEU A 199 17.71 4.36 -25.17
N ARG A 200 17.79 5.10 -26.28
CA ARG A 200 16.74 5.37 -27.27
C ARG A 200 16.00 4.14 -27.81
N GLU A 201 16.70 3.10 -28.29
CA GLU A 201 16.11 1.85 -28.79
C GLU A 201 15.37 1.08 -27.69
N VAL A 202 15.95 1.04 -26.49
CA VAL A 202 15.39 0.37 -25.32
C VAL A 202 14.09 1.06 -24.88
N VAL A 203 14.11 2.38 -24.86
CA VAL A 203 12.98 3.25 -24.48
C VAL A 203 11.86 3.20 -25.54
N GLN A 204 12.21 3.14 -26.83
CA GLN A 204 11.26 2.92 -27.93
C GLN A 204 10.58 1.55 -27.82
N ALA A 205 11.37 0.48 -27.62
CA ALA A 205 10.83 -0.87 -27.48
C ALA A 205 9.85 -0.95 -26.30
N LEU A 206 10.16 -0.31 -25.17
CA LEU A 206 9.27 -0.27 -24.00
C LEU A 206 7.96 0.45 -24.30
N GLU A 207 8.01 1.60 -24.98
CA GLU A 207 6.83 2.37 -25.38
C GLU A 207 5.89 1.53 -26.26
N ASP A 208 6.43 0.85 -27.26
CA ASP A 208 5.64 0.04 -28.19
C ASP A 208 4.98 -1.16 -27.49
N LYS A 209 5.69 -1.82 -26.56
CA LYS A 209 5.08 -2.89 -25.75
C LYS A 209 3.95 -2.35 -24.85
N CYS A 210 4.14 -1.18 -24.22
CA CYS A 210 3.10 -0.58 -23.38
C CYS A 210 1.84 -0.25 -24.19
N LYS A 211 2.00 0.27 -25.41
CA LYS A 211 0.88 0.54 -26.33
C LYS A 211 0.15 -0.74 -26.73
N ALA A 212 0.90 -1.78 -27.10
CA ALA A 212 0.33 -3.07 -27.48
C ALA A 212 -0.51 -3.67 -26.34
N ILE A 213 0.04 -3.70 -25.11
CA ILE A 213 -0.65 -4.19 -23.91
C ILE A 213 -1.96 -3.42 -23.68
N ASN A 214 -1.92 -2.09 -23.75
CA ASN A 214 -3.12 -1.27 -23.59
C ASN A 214 -4.18 -1.54 -24.65
N HIS A 215 -3.75 -1.85 -25.88
CA HIS A 215 -4.64 -2.17 -26.98
C HIS A 215 -5.39 -3.49 -26.73
N VAL A 216 -4.66 -4.54 -26.32
CA VAL A 216 -5.24 -5.84 -25.93
C VAL A 216 -6.23 -5.67 -24.78
N ILE A 217 -5.86 -4.94 -23.72
CA ILE A 217 -6.76 -4.61 -22.60
C ILE A 217 -8.04 -3.94 -23.08
N GLY A 218 -7.93 -3.00 -24.03
CA GLY A 218 -9.06 -2.30 -24.63
C GLY A 218 -10.01 -3.23 -25.40
N ARG A 219 -9.48 -4.19 -26.16
CA ARG A 219 -10.28 -5.14 -26.95
C ARG A 219 -10.96 -6.19 -26.08
N VAL A 220 -10.25 -6.74 -25.09
CA VAL A 220 -10.76 -7.79 -24.20
C VAL A 220 -11.77 -7.23 -23.20
N TYR A 221 -11.43 -6.16 -22.48
CA TYR A 221 -12.29 -5.53 -21.47
C TYR A 221 -13.14 -4.39 -22.03
N LYS A 222 -13.62 -4.51 -23.27
CA LYS A 222 -14.56 -3.57 -23.88
C LYS A 222 -15.94 -3.64 -23.21
N GLN A 223 -16.74 -2.59 -23.39
CA GLN A 223 -18.08 -2.50 -22.81
C GLN A 223 -19.00 -3.65 -23.23
N LYS A 224 -18.86 -4.16 -24.46
CA LYS A 224 -19.62 -5.34 -24.96
C LYS A 224 -19.40 -6.60 -24.10
N ASN A 225 -18.22 -6.72 -23.49
CA ASN A 225 -17.83 -7.83 -22.62
C ASN A 225 -18.06 -7.49 -21.13
N GLY A 226 -18.75 -6.38 -20.83
CA GLY A 226 -19.02 -5.94 -19.46
C GLY A 226 -17.90 -5.12 -18.81
N GLY A 227 -16.82 -4.82 -19.53
CA GLY A 227 -15.73 -4.01 -19.00
C GLY A 227 -16.07 -2.52 -18.96
N ILE A 228 -15.94 -1.91 -17.78
CA ILE A 228 -16.14 -0.47 -17.57
C ILE A 228 -14.81 0.29 -17.64
N LYS A 229 -14.88 1.62 -17.86
CA LYS A 229 -13.70 2.50 -17.98
C LYS A 229 -12.78 2.38 -16.76
N ILE A 230 -13.35 2.39 -15.56
CA ILE A 230 -12.63 2.29 -14.28
C ILE A 230 -11.83 0.98 -14.19
N MET A 231 -12.41 -0.15 -14.60
CA MET A 231 -11.70 -1.43 -14.61
C MET A 231 -10.49 -1.40 -15.54
N ARG A 232 -10.66 -0.88 -16.77
CA ARG A 232 -9.56 -0.74 -17.71
C ARG A 232 -8.47 0.17 -17.16
N GLU A 233 -8.82 1.26 -16.47
CA GLU A 233 -7.87 2.20 -15.87
C GLU A 233 -7.02 1.60 -14.73
N LYS A 234 -7.54 0.58 -14.02
CA LYS A 234 -6.78 -0.15 -13.00
C LYS A 234 -5.59 -0.93 -13.57
N ILE A 235 -5.72 -1.47 -14.78
CA ILE A 235 -4.71 -2.37 -15.39
C ILE A 235 -3.98 -1.77 -16.59
N ARG A 236 -4.55 -0.76 -17.25
CA ARG A 236 -3.89 0.02 -18.31
C ARG A 236 -2.63 0.69 -17.80
N ILE A 237 -1.62 0.81 -18.64
CA ILE A 237 -0.45 1.66 -18.41
C ILE A 237 -0.80 3.10 -18.85
N PRO A 238 -0.77 4.11 -17.97
CA PRO A 238 -1.08 5.48 -18.33
C PRO A 238 -0.19 5.99 -19.47
N ARG A 239 -0.79 6.70 -20.44
CA ARG A 239 -0.08 7.21 -21.62
C ARG A 239 1.06 8.15 -21.24
N GLU A 240 0.82 8.98 -20.22
CA GLU A 240 1.79 9.91 -19.68
C GLU A 240 3.10 9.21 -19.28
N TRP A 241 3.04 7.97 -18.77
CA TRP A 241 4.22 7.26 -18.28
C TRP A 241 5.12 6.74 -19.39
N TYR A 242 4.56 6.36 -20.54
CA TYR A 242 5.38 5.93 -21.67
C TYR A 242 5.57 7.04 -22.71
N ASN A 243 4.93 8.20 -22.56
CA ASN A 243 5.22 9.38 -23.38
C ASN A 243 6.42 10.16 -22.84
N THR A 244 6.76 10.02 -21.56
CA THR A 244 8.03 10.55 -21.02
C THR A 244 9.25 9.92 -21.69
N PHE A 245 9.10 8.70 -22.22
CA PHE A 245 10.09 8.02 -23.06
C PHE A 245 10.34 8.74 -24.39
N THR A 246 9.34 9.45 -24.94
CA THR A 246 9.48 10.24 -26.17
C THR A 246 10.33 11.48 -25.95
N GLN A 247 10.22 12.14 -24.78
CA GLN A 247 11.01 13.33 -24.42
C GLN A 247 12.51 13.05 -24.35
N ILE A 248 12.87 11.78 -24.21
CA ILE A 248 14.26 11.31 -24.19
C ILE A 248 14.79 11.14 -25.62
N LYS A 249 13.94 10.88 -26.62
CA LYS A 249 14.34 10.74 -28.03
C LYS A 249 14.86 12.04 -28.66
N GLU A 250 14.63 13.19 -28.03
CA GLU A 250 14.93 14.53 -28.55
C GLU A 250 16.27 15.12 -28.05
N GLY A 251 17.12 14.34 -27.37
CA GLY A 251 18.54 14.70 -27.16
C GLY A 251 18.92 15.37 -25.83
N ALA A 252 18.09 15.30 -24.79
CA ALA A 252 18.43 15.81 -23.45
C ALA A 252 19.02 14.71 -22.55
N PHE A 253 20.28 14.34 -22.76
CA PHE A 253 21.01 13.30 -22.00
C PHE A 253 22.30 13.91 -21.43
N PRO A 254 22.40 14.17 -20.11
CA PRO A 254 22.80 13.11 -19.18
C PRO A 254 22.13 13.16 -17.77
N GLU A 255 21.44 14.22 -17.37
CA GLU A 255 20.92 14.38 -16.00
C GLU A 255 19.57 13.69 -15.75
N LYS A 256 19.00 13.00 -16.75
CA LYS A 256 17.64 12.43 -16.71
C LYS A 256 17.56 10.92 -16.59
N GLU A 257 18.68 10.19 -16.52
CA GLU A 257 18.66 8.74 -16.31
C GLU A 257 18.08 8.38 -14.92
N GLU A 258 18.38 9.19 -13.89
CA GLU A 258 17.73 9.08 -12.57
C GLU A 258 16.21 9.38 -12.62
N SER A 259 15.75 10.18 -13.58
CA SER A 259 14.33 10.52 -13.76
C SER A 259 13.50 9.42 -14.42
N LEU A 260 14.14 8.47 -15.13
CA LEU A 260 13.50 7.34 -15.78
C LEU A 260 13.14 6.22 -14.81
N ARG A 261 14.01 5.98 -13.84
CA ARG A 261 13.88 4.87 -12.88
C ARG A 261 12.53 4.86 -12.15
N PRO A 262 11.99 5.98 -11.62
CA PRO A 262 10.66 6.01 -11.00
C PRO A 262 9.54 5.61 -11.96
N ILE A 263 9.65 5.99 -13.24
CA ILE A 263 8.63 5.71 -14.26
C ILE A 263 8.69 4.23 -14.65
N ILE A 264 9.89 3.69 -14.83
CA ILE A 264 10.11 2.26 -15.12
C ILE A 264 9.57 1.41 -13.98
N VAL A 265 9.81 1.79 -12.72
CA VAL A 265 9.24 1.09 -11.56
C VAL A 265 7.71 1.13 -11.59
N LYS A 266 7.10 2.28 -11.91
CA LYS A 266 5.64 2.38 -12.07
C LYS A 266 5.10 1.45 -13.16
N VAL A 267 5.79 1.36 -14.30
CA VAL A 267 5.45 0.44 -15.40
C VAL A 267 5.56 -1.01 -14.95
N VAL A 268 6.66 -1.42 -14.32
CA VAL A 268 6.85 -2.79 -13.79
C VAL A 268 5.74 -3.16 -12.81
N ASN A 269 5.41 -2.26 -11.89
CA ASN A 269 4.33 -2.50 -10.92
C ASN A 269 2.98 -2.69 -11.61
N ARG A 270 2.70 -1.91 -12.67
CA ARG A 270 1.48 -2.04 -13.47
C ARG A 270 1.45 -3.37 -14.23
N LEU A 271 2.57 -3.80 -14.81
CA LEU A 271 2.69 -5.09 -15.49
C LEU A 271 2.48 -6.26 -14.52
N ASN A 272 2.97 -6.15 -13.28
CA ASN A 272 2.77 -7.18 -12.26
C ASN A 272 1.30 -7.33 -11.83
N LEU A 273 0.46 -6.29 -11.93
CA LEU A 273 -0.98 -6.43 -11.70
C LEU A 273 -1.64 -7.41 -12.69
N LEU A 274 -1.12 -7.53 -13.91
CA LEU A 274 -1.65 -8.48 -14.89
C LEU A 274 -1.46 -9.94 -14.46
N ARG A 275 -0.51 -10.22 -13.54
CA ARG A 275 -0.26 -11.55 -12.99
C ARG A 275 -1.17 -11.90 -11.81
N GLN A 276 -1.92 -10.93 -11.28
CA GLN A 276 -2.90 -11.14 -10.21
C GLN A 276 -4.25 -11.57 -10.77
N THR A 277 -5.16 -12.03 -9.89
CA THR A 277 -6.50 -12.47 -10.30
C THR A 277 -7.42 -11.30 -10.61
N GLU A 278 -8.43 -11.51 -11.45
CA GLU A 278 -9.48 -10.51 -11.71
C GLU A 278 -10.18 -10.08 -10.42
N LYS A 279 -10.40 -11.01 -9.49
CA LYS A 279 -11.03 -10.74 -8.20
C LYS A 279 -10.21 -9.78 -7.34
N ASP A 280 -8.89 -10.01 -7.27
CA ASP A 280 -8.00 -9.17 -6.44
C ASP A 280 -7.89 -7.75 -7.00
N VAL A 281 -7.83 -7.60 -8.32
CA VAL A 281 -7.63 -6.28 -8.96
C VAL A 281 -8.95 -5.54 -9.16
N PHE A 282 -10.00 -6.22 -9.60
CA PHE A 282 -11.28 -5.59 -9.91
C PHE A 282 -12.24 -5.55 -8.72
N GLY A 283 -11.99 -6.28 -7.63
CA GLY A 283 -12.90 -6.34 -6.49
C GLY A 283 -14.24 -6.94 -6.91
N HIS A 284 -15.39 -6.34 -6.56
CA HIS A 284 -16.69 -6.89 -6.98
C HIS A 284 -17.01 -6.67 -8.48
N ASP A 285 -16.27 -5.81 -9.19
CA ASP A 285 -16.58 -5.47 -10.58
C ASP A 285 -16.36 -6.63 -11.57
N TYR A 286 -15.57 -7.66 -11.24
CA TYR A 286 -15.39 -8.81 -12.15
C TYR A 286 -16.70 -9.55 -12.44
N THR A 287 -17.69 -9.45 -11.56
CA THR A 287 -19.01 -10.07 -11.73
C THR A 287 -19.77 -9.50 -12.93
N LYS A 288 -19.43 -8.28 -13.37
CA LYS A 288 -20.03 -7.61 -14.54
C LYS A 288 -19.48 -8.16 -15.86
N LEU A 289 -18.32 -8.84 -15.83
CA LEU A 289 -17.66 -9.35 -17.03
C LEU A 289 -18.40 -10.56 -17.59
N LYS A 290 -18.69 -10.49 -18.89
CA LYS A 290 -19.45 -11.50 -19.63
C LYS A 290 -18.77 -11.78 -20.97
N LYS A 291 -19.04 -12.97 -21.53
CA LYS A 291 -18.53 -13.37 -22.86
C LYS A 291 -17.00 -13.32 -22.95
N LEU A 292 -16.34 -13.77 -21.89
CA LEU A 292 -14.90 -13.94 -21.82
C LEU A 292 -14.59 -15.39 -21.42
N ASN A 293 -13.57 -15.97 -22.02
CA ASN A 293 -13.02 -17.26 -21.62
C ASN A 293 -12.19 -17.09 -20.33
N ARG A 294 -12.85 -17.33 -19.19
CA ARG A 294 -12.32 -17.12 -17.82
C ARG A 294 -13.15 -17.89 -16.80
N LEU A 295 -12.64 -18.01 -15.58
CA LEU A 295 -13.40 -18.57 -14.45
C LEU A 295 -14.45 -17.57 -13.93
N PRO A 296 -15.73 -17.94 -13.83
CA PRO A 296 -16.78 -17.05 -13.31
C PRO A 296 -16.52 -16.55 -11.88
N SER A 297 -15.74 -17.29 -11.09
CA SER A 297 -15.34 -16.92 -9.73
C SER A 297 -14.41 -15.70 -9.64
N GLY A 298 -13.83 -15.26 -10.77
CA GLY A 298 -12.84 -14.18 -10.81
C GLY A 298 -11.42 -14.62 -10.42
N ASN A 299 -11.20 -15.92 -10.21
CA ASN A 299 -9.88 -16.45 -9.83
C ASN A 299 -8.91 -16.60 -11.02
N SER A 300 -9.34 -16.30 -12.25
CA SER A 300 -8.43 -16.28 -13.41
C SER A 300 -7.47 -15.11 -13.30
N LYS A 301 -6.20 -15.34 -13.66
CA LYS A 301 -5.23 -14.24 -13.76
C LYS A 301 -5.57 -13.37 -14.95
N ILE A 302 -5.38 -12.07 -14.80
CA ILE A 302 -5.73 -11.10 -15.85
C ILE A 302 -4.99 -11.40 -17.15
N ILE A 303 -3.70 -11.76 -17.08
CA ILE A 303 -2.88 -12.12 -18.24
C ILE A 303 -3.40 -13.36 -18.98
N GLU A 304 -3.91 -14.37 -18.26
CA GLU A 304 -4.52 -15.56 -18.85
C GLU A 304 -5.84 -15.22 -19.52
N VAL A 305 -6.65 -14.34 -18.91
CA VAL A 305 -7.88 -13.84 -19.53
C VAL A 305 -7.57 -13.05 -20.79
N LEU A 306 -6.54 -12.19 -20.79
CA LEU A 306 -6.14 -11.46 -22.00
C LEU A 306 -5.71 -12.42 -23.12
N LYS A 307 -4.87 -13.41 -22.79
CA LYS A 307 -4.39 -14.42 -23.74
C LYS A 307 -5.48 -15.29 -24.33
N ASN A 308 -6.46 -15.69 -23.52
CA ASN A 308 -7.51 -16.60 -23.96
C ASN A 308 -8.63 -15.91 -24.78
N ASN A 309 -8.58 -14.58 -24.91
CA ASN A 309 -9.65 -13.78 -25.52
C ASN A 309 -9.15 -12.83 -26.62
N ASP A 310 -7.86 -12.86 -26.95
CA ASP A 310 -7.24 -12.02 -27.96
C ASP A 310 -6.04 -12.75 -28.57
N ASP A 311 -5.88 -12.66 -29.89
CA ASP A 311 -4.85 -13.40 -30.62
C ASP A 311 -3.45 -12.78 -30.50
N ASP A 312 -3.34 -11.54 -29.99
CA ASP A 312 -2.05 -10.91 -29.79
C ASP A 312 -1.23 -11.65 -28.71
N PRO A 313 0.10 -11.77 -28.89
CA PRO A 313 0.99 -12.48 -27.95
C PRO A 313 1.25 -11.65 -26.68
N ILE A 314 0.22 -11.43 -25.87
CA ILE A 314 0.25 -10.57 -24.69
C ILE A 314 1.28 -11.01 -23.64
N GLU A 315 1.48 -12.32 -23.46
CA GLU A 315 2.49 -12.86 -22.55
C GLU A 315 3.91 -12.44 -23.00
N VAL A 316 4.16 -12.47 -24.30
CA VAL A 316 5.44 -12.03 -24.88
C VAL A 316 5.59 -10.52 -24.69
N TYR A 317 4.55 -9.74 -24.92
CA TYR A 317 4.61 -8.28 -24.71
C TYR A 317 4.93 -7.92 -23.26
N VAL A 318 4.30 -8.59 -22.30
CA VAL A 318 4.55 -8.37 -20.87
C VAL A 318 5.95 -8.85 -20.47
N ALA A 319 6.37 -10.04 -20.91
CA ALA A 319 7.68 -10.59 -20.61
C ALA A 319 8.80 -9.71 -21.17
N SER A 320 8.71 -9.32 -22.45
CA SER A 320 9.68 -8.43 -23.08
C SER A 320 9.70 -7.04 -22.44
N ALA A 321 8.54 -6.49 -22.04
CA ALA A 321 8.51 -5.21 -21.35
C ALA A 321 9.22 -5.27 -19.98
N ILE A 322 9.02 -6.35 -19.21
CA ILE A 322 9.72 -6.56 -17.94
C ILE A 322 11.23 -6.72 -18.18
N GLU A 323 11.64 -7.51 -19.18
CA GLU A 323 13.05 -7.71 -19.51
C GLU A 323 13.73 -6.38 -19.87
N VAL A 324 13.06 -5.54 -20.68
CA VAL A 324 13.51 -4.20 -21.04
C VAL A 324 13.63 -3.32 -19.79
N CYS A 325 12.61 -3.30 -18.92
CA CYS A 325 12.67 -2.56 -17.66
C CYS A 325 13.84 -3.03 -16.76
N GLU A 326 14.07 -4.33 -16.66
CA GLU A 326 15.18 -4.88 -15.86
C GLU A 326 16.54 -4.53 -16.43
N LYS A 327 16.71 -4.53 -17.76
CA LYS A 327 17.95 -4.09 -18.42
C LYS A 327 18.28 -2.64 -18.07
N VAL A 328 17.30 -1.75 -18.13
CA VAL A 328 17.50 -0.33 -17.76
C VAL A 328 17.78 -0.19 -16.25
N LEU A 329 17.17 -1.00 -15.40
CA LEU A 329 17.42 -0.97 -13.95
C LEU A 329 18.79 -1.56 -13.53
N ARG A 330 19.36 -2.46 -14.36
CA ARG A 330 20.64 -3.15 -14.10
C ARG A 330 21.83 -2.48 -14.76
N GLY A 331 21.64 -1.68 -15.82
CA GLY A 331 22.68 -0.86 -16.43
C GLY A 331 23.25 0.11 -15.40
N LYS A 332 24.42 -0.24 -14.87
CA LYS A 332 25.33 0.59 -14.08
C LYS A 332 26.69 0.54 -14.75
#